data_AF-A0A373CZU7-F1
#
_entry.id   AF-A0A373CZU7-F1
#
_cell.length_a   1.000
_cell.length_b   1.000
_cell.length_c   1.000
_cell.angle_alpha   90.00
_cell.angle_beta   90.00
_cell.angle_gamma   90.00
#
_symmetry.space_group_name_H-M   'P 1'
#
loop_
_entity.id
_entity.type
_entity.pdbx_description
1 polymer ?
#
loop_
_entity_poly.entity_id
_entity_poly.type
_entity_poly.pdbx_seq_one_letter_code
_entity_poly.pdbx_strand_id
1 'polypeptide(L)'
;MAIWISRYSNKELQSGKYYPVGISIGTPKFPLGYTLRKQCYSLAPKGYMLNMELERFKPAYYEKLEGIGTDRIIDMVQRMDEEARAEGKELVLLCYEDVRVPGDWCHRTVFAEWWAEQTGELIEELYDPSEPKVKKPTAKKESKEPVKKAVEDRREEPGYEQLSLFGLAGI
;
A
#
# COMPACT_ATOMS: atom_id res chain seq x y z
N MET A 1 -23.82 -4.98 12.00
CA MET A 1 -22.60 -5.15 12.83
C MET A 1 -21.53 -4.29 12.21
N ALA A 2 -20.52 -3.86 12.97
CA ALA A 2 -19.48 -2.98 12.45
C ALA A 2 -18.42 -3.76 11.64
N ILE A 3 -17.90 -3.14 10.59
CA ILE A 3 -16.67 -3.56 9.91
C ILE A 3 -15.55 -2.67 10.45
N TRP A 4 -14.40 -3.28 10.75
CA TRP A 4 -13.26 -2.57 11.31
C TRP A 4 -12.03 -2.65 10.39
N ILE A 5 -11.11 -1.69 10.55
CA ILE A 5 -9.74 -1.80 10.07
C ILE A 5 -8.77 -1.94 11.26
N SER A 6 -7.67 -2.66 11.07
CA SER A 6 -6.62 -2.71 12.10
C SER A 6 -5.26 -3.13 11.53
N ARG A 7 -4.25 -3.16 12.40
CA ARG A 7 -2.95 -3.75 12.11
C ARG A 7 -2.86 -5.20 12.58
N TYR A 8 -2.10 -6.03 11.87
CA TYR A 8 -1.89 -7.45 12.20
C TYR A 8 -1.45 -7.68 13.65
N SER A 9 -0.64 -6.79 14.19
CA SER A 9 -0.09 -6.96 15.54
C SER A 9 -0.97 -6.38 16.67
N ASN A 10 -2.19 -5.91 16.37
CA ASN A 10 -3.13 -5.46 17.39
C ASN A 10 -3.47 -6.63 18.33
N LYS A 11 -3.26 -6.44 19.64
CA LYS A 11 -3.49 -7.48 20.65
C LYS A 11 -4.97 -7.73 20.93
N GLU A 12 -5.85 -6.78 20.63
CA GLU A 12 -7.30 -6.95 20.78
C GLU A 12 -7.85 -8.10 19.89
N LEU A 13 -7.17 -8.39 18.76
CA LEU A 13 -7.53 -9.49 17.86
C LEU A 13 -7.40 -10.88 18.51
N GLN A 14 -6.66 -11.01 19.61
CA GLN A 14 -6.50 -12.27 20.35
C GLN A 14 -7.70 -12.59 21.24
N SER A 15 -8.67 -11.69 21.38
CA SER A 15 -9.90 -11.90 22.14
C SER A 15 -10.84 -12.96 21.54
N GLY A 16 -10.65 -13.31 20.26
CA GLY A 16 -11.49 -14.28 19.54
C GLY A 16 -12.80 -13.73 18.97
N LYS A 17 -13.13 -12.46 19.24
CA LYS A 17 -14.36 -11.78 18.78
C LYS A 17 -14.37 -11.42 17.29
N TYR A 18 -13.19 -11.42 16.67
CA TYR A 18 -12.99 -10.85 15.35
C TYR A 18 -12.75 -11.93 14.29
N TYR A 19 -13.14 -11.63 13.06
CA TYR A 19 -12.87 -12.38 11.85
C TYR A 19 -11.79 -11.63 11.06
N PRO A 20 -10.50 -11.96 11.22
CA PRO A 20 -9.44 -11.13 10.67
C PRO A 20 -9.15 -11.54 9.22
N VAL A 21 -9.20 -10.56 8.31
CA VAL A 21 -8.87 -10.71 6.89
C VAL A 21 -7.74 -9.77 6.54
N GLY A 22 -6.66 -10.30 5.98
CA GLY A 22 -5.56 -9.45 5.55
C GLY A 22 -5.80 -8.85 4.17
N ILE A 23 -5.48 -7.57 4.03
CA ILE A 23 -5.61 -6.81 2.78
C ILE A 23 -4.26 -6.27 2.30
N SER A 24 -3.14 -6.86 2.77
CA SER A 24 -1.78 -6.49 2.36
C SER A 24 -1.26 -7.37 1.21
N ILE A 25 -0.18 -6.93 0.55
CA ILE A 25 0.45 -7.70 -0.54
C ILE A 25 1.04 -9.01 -0.02
N GLY A 26 1.58 -9.04 1.20
CA GLY A 26 2.16 -10.23 1.82
C GLY A 26 1.49 -10.57 3.14
N THR A 27 1.61 -11.83 3.57
CA THR A 27 1.13 -12.31 4.87
C THR A 27 2.21 -12.17 5.95
N PRO A 28 1.82 -11.93 7.21
CA PRO A 28 2.77 -11.70 8.30
C PRO A 28 3.61 -12.96 8.55
N LYS A 29 4.92 -12.77 8.74
CA LYS A 29 5.88 -13.84 9.06
C LYS A 29 6.13 -14.02 10.57
N PHE A 30 5.57 -13.14 11.38
CA PHE A 30 5.62 -13.21 12.84
C PHE A 30 4.38 -13.90 13.40
N PRO A 31 4.46 -14.54 14.58
CA PRO A 31 3.30 -15.18 15.20
C PRO A 31 2.24 -14.15 15.59
N LEU A 32 1.00 -14.38 15.15
CA LEU A 32 -0.14 -13.48 15.40
C LEU A 32 -0.82 -13.73 16.76
N GLY A 33 -0.84 -14.98 17.21
CA GLY A 33 -1.63 -15.41 18.38
C GLY A 33 -3.13 -15.47 18.12
N TYR A 34 -3.56 -15.37 16.86
CA TYR A 34 -4.92 -15.60 16.39
C TYR A 34 -4.87 -16.18 14.97
N THR A 35 -6.00 -16.71 14.50
CA THR A 35 -6.11 -17.27 13.14
C THR A 35 -6.47 -16.18 12.14
N LEU A 36 -5.58 -15.91 11.18
CA LEU A 36 -5.92 -15.13 9.99
C LEU A 36 -6.83 -15.97 9.10
N ARG A 37 -8.04 -15.47 8.81
CA ARG A 37 -9.07 -16.27 8.11
C ARG A 37 -8.82 -16.33 6.62
N LYS A 38 -8.52 -15.17 6.03
CA LYS A 38 -8.38 -14.99 4.59
C LYS A 38 -7.36 -13.91 4.28
N GLN A 39 -6.85 -13.96 3.05
CA GLN A 39 -6.11 -12.87 2.44
C GLN A 39 -6.87 -12.38 1.21
N CYS A 40 -7.29 -11.12 1.24
CA CYS A 40 -8.00 -10.48 0.13
C CYS A 40 -7.03 -9.59 -0.67
N TYR A 41 -6.32 -10.19 -1.63
CA TYR A 41 -5.36 -9.48 -2.49
C TYR A 41 -6.02 -8.44 -3.40
N SER A 42 -7.31 -8.58 -3.69
CA SER A 42 -8.07 -7.58 -4.45
C SER A 42 -8.16 -6.24 -3.73
N LEU A 43 -8.03 -6.20 -2.39
CA LEU A 43 -7.95 -4.97 -1.60
C LEU A 43 -6.50 -4.57 -1.28
N ALA A 44 -5.51 -5.32 -1.74
CA ALA A 44 -4.12 -4.91 -1.57
C ALA A 44 -3.73 -3.83 -2.58
N PRO A 45 -2.85 -2.88 -2.22
CA PRO A 45 -2.22 -2.02 -3.21
C PRO A 45 -1.37 -2.85 -4.19
N LYS A 46 -1.09 -2.30 -5.37
CA LYS A 46 -0.10 -2.90 -6.28
C LYS A 46 1.32 -2.61 -5.76
N GLY A 47 2.29 -3.47 -6.08
CA GLY A 47 3.66 -3.34 -5.57
C GLY A 47 4.31 -1.98 -5.83
N TYR A 48 4.07 -1.40 -7.01
CA TYR A 48 4.60 -0.06 -7.35
C TYR A 48 4.00 1.07 -6.51
N MET A 49 2.83 0.87 -5.89
CA MET A 49 2.16 1.88 -5.08
C MET A 49 2.77 2.02 -3.68
N LEU A 50 3.53 1.03 -3.21
CA LEU A 50 4.10 1.04 -1.85
C LEU A 50 5.11 2.16 -1.60
N ASN A 51 5.67 2.75 -2.66
CA ASN A 51 6.64 3.84 -2.59
C ASN A 51 6.02 5.19 -2.99
N MET A 52 4.70 5.29 -3.05
CA MET A 52 4.01 6.54 -3.35
C MET A 52 3.70 7.31 -2.08
N GLU A 53 3.82 8.64 -2.16
CA GLU A 53 3.25 9.55 -1.16
C GLU A 53 1.72 9.54 -1.24
N LEU A 54 1.05 9.90 -0.13
CA LEU A 54 -0.40 9.78 0.04
C LEU A 54 -1.19 10.45 -1.11
N GLU A 55 -0.75 11.64 -1.53
CA GLU A 55 -1.42 12.45 -2.56
C GLU A 55 -1.44 11.75 -3.92
N ARG A 56 -0.43 10.92 -4.22
CA ARG A 56 -0.37 10.09 -5.42
C ARG A 56 -0.99 8.73 -5.20
N PHE A 57 -0.85 8.18 -3.99
CA PHE A 57 -1.37 6.88 -3.61
C PHE A 57 -2.89 6.84 -3.68
N LYS A 58 -3.58 7.80 -3.04
CA LYS A 58 -5.05 7.81 -2.93
C LYS A 58 -5.74 7.72 -4.29
N PRO A 59 -5.49 8.61 -5.27
CA PRO A 59 -6.15 8.52 -6.59
C PRO A 59 -5.79 7.22 -7.34
N ALA A 60 -4.53 6.79 -7.30
CA ALA A 60 -4.11 5.56 -7.98
C ALA A 60 -4.75 4.30 -7.35
N TYR A 61 -4.93 4.30 -6.04
CA TYR A 61 -5.59 3.21 -5.33
C TYR A 61 -7.10 3.19 -5.59
N TYR A 62 -7.75 4.35 -5.71
CA TYR A 62 -9.16 4.46 -6.08
C TYR A 62 -9.39 3.97 -7.51
N GLU A 63 -8.60 4.43 -8.47
CA GLU A 63 -8.64 3.97 -9.86
C GLU A 63 -8.46 2.45 -9.95
N LYS A 64 -7.60 1.86 -9.11
CA LYS A 64 -7.46 0.41 -9.02
C LYS A 64 -8.74 -0.25 -8.52
N LEU A 65 -9.38 0.25 -7.47
CA LEU A 65 -10.63 -0.32 -6.94
C LEU A 65 -11.76 -0.22 -7.98
N GLU A 66 -11.89 0.92 -8.63
CA GLU A 66 -12.84 1.15 -9.72
C GLU A 66 -12.57 0.23 -10.91
N GLY A 67 -11.30 0.02 -11.27
CA GLY A 67 -10.90 -0.91 -12.33
C GLY A 67 -11.19 -2.38 -12.02
N ILE A 68 -11.41 -2.76 -10.75
CA ILE A 68 -11.95 -4.07 -10.37
C ILE A 68 -13.49 -4.09 -10.47
N GLY A 69 -14.11 -2.93 -10.27
CA GLY A 69 -15.55 -2.71 -10.22
C GLY A 69 -16.01 -2.43 -8.79
N THR A 70 -16.60 -1.25 -8.56
CA THR A 70 -17.09 -0.81 -7.24
C THR A 70 -18.05 -1.82 -6.62
N ASP A 71 -19.08 -2.24 -7.34
CA ASP A 71 -20.07 -3.22 -6.86
C ASP A 71 -19.40 -4.55 -6.48
N ARG A 72 -18.43 -4.99 -7.28
CA ARG A 72 -17.69 -6.23 -7.03
C ARG A 72 -16.86 -6.17 -5.74
N ILE A 73 -16.28 -5.00 -5.44
CA ILE A 73 -15.54 -4.76 -4.20
C ILE A 73 -16.51 -4.77 -3.01
N ILE A 74 -17.65 -4.08 -3.14
CA ILE A 74 -18.70 -4.03 -2.11
C ILE A 74 -19.21 -5.44 -1.80
N ASP A 75 -19.63 -6.20 -2.81
CA ASP A 75 -20.10 -7.59 -2.69
C ASP A 75 -19.07 -8.50 -2.03
N MET A 76 -17.79 -8.28 -2.29
CA MET A 76 -16.72 -9.08 -1.69
C MET A 76 -16.56 -8.80 -0.20
N VAL A 77 -16.61 -7.53 0.21
CA VAL A 77 -16.55 -7.15 1.63
C VAL A 77 -17.80 -7.62 2.36
N GLN A 78 -18.99 -7.43 1.78
CA GLN A 78 -20.24 -7.89 2.36
C GLN A 78 -20.27 -9.40 2.57
N ARG A 79 -19.78 -10.20 1.60
CA ARG A 79 -19.65 -11.65 1.78
C ARG A 79 -18.69 -12.03 2.92
N MET A 80 -17.56 -11.34 3.04
CA MET A 80 -16.64 -11.58 4.17
C MET A 80 -17.27 -11.22 5.51
N ASP A 81 -18.10 -10.17 5.55
CA ASP A 81 -18.84 -9.78 6.75
C ASP A 81 -19.97 -10.76 7.08
N GLU A 82 -20.68 -11.29 6.08
CA GLU A 82 -21.67 -12.36 6.26
C GLU A 82 -21.04 -13.65 6.82
N GLU A 83 -19.88 -14.05 6.32
CA GLU A 83 -19.12 -15.18 6.85
C GLU A 83 -18.65 -14.92 8.30
N ALA A 84 -18.22 -13.70 8.61
CA ALA A 84 -17.90 -13.31 9.98
C ALA A 84 -19.10 -13.45 10.90
N ARG A 85 -20.26 -12.94 10.46
CA ARG A 85 -21.53 -13.02 11.18
C ARG A 85 -22.01 -14.45 11.39
N ALA A 86 -21.83 -15.33 10.41
CA ALA A 86 -22.17 -16.75 10.54
C ALA A 86 -21.41 -17.45 11.68
N GLU A 87 -20.26 -16.91 12.07
CA GLU A 87 -19.45 -17.39 13.20
C GLU A 87 -19.62 -16.56 14.48
N GLY A 88 -20.54 -15.59 14.49
CA GLY A 88 -20.73 -14.67 15.62
C GLY A 88 -19.56 -13.72 15.83
N LYS A 89 -18.84 -13.34 14.77
CA LYS A 89 -17.65 -12.48 14.81
C LYS A 89 -17.84 -11.21 13.99
N GLU A 90 -17.01 -10.21 14.25
CA GLU A 90 -16.97 -8.96 13.48
C GLU A 90 -15.81 -8.96 12.48
N LEU A 91 -16.05 -8.51 11.25
CA LEU A 91 -15.03 -8.43 10.21
C LEU A 91 -13.97 -7.37 10.56
N VAL A 92 -12.68 -7.73 10.44
CA VAL A 92 -11.57 -6.79 10.58
C VAL A 92 -10.60 -6.92 9.40
N LEU A 93 -10.39 -5.82 8.68
CA LEU A 93 -9.47 -5.73 7.55
C LEU A 93 -8.08 -5.30 8.03
N LEU A 94 -7.07 -6.12 7.75
CA LEU A 94 -5.75 -5.99 8.36
C LEU A 94 -4.64 -5.54 7.40
N CYS A 95 -3.78 -4.66 7.91
CA CYS A 95 -2.48 -4.33 7.31
C CYS A 95 -1.35 -4.28 8.35
N TYR A 96 -0.15 -3.79 8.02
CA TYR A 96 1.01 -3.82 8.91
C TYR A 96 1.18 -2.53 9.73
N GLU A 97 0.94 -1.39 9.10
CA GLU A 97 1.37 -0.09 9.58
C GLU A 97 0.62 0.32 10.84
N ASP A 98 1.28 1.07 11.71
CA ASP A 98 0.66 1.64 12.90
C ASP A 98 0.28 3.10 12.60
N VAL A 99 -1.00 3.35 12.30
CA VAL A 99 -1.51 4.68 11.90
C VAL A 99 -1.93 5.54 13.10
N ARG A 100 -1.66 5.08 14.32
CA ARG A 100 -1.98 5.80 15.56
C ARG A 100 -0.96 6.89 15.87
N VAL A 101 0.13 6.94 15.11
CA VAL A 101 1.09 8.05 15.13
C VAL A 101 0.58 9.14 14.19
N PRO A 102 0.40 10.39 14.65
CA PRO A 102 -0.06 11.47 13.80
C PRO A 102 0.82 11.65 12.55
N GLY A 103 0.18 11.73 11.38
CA GLY A 103 0.86 11.88 10.09
C GLY A 103 1.26 10.55 9.43
N ASP A 104 1.24 9.42 10.14
CA ASP A 104 1.34 8.11 9.50
C ASP A 104 0.00 7.74 8.86
N TRP A 105 0.06 7.11 7.69
CA TRP A 105 -1.10 6.62 6.95
C TRP A 105 -0.82 5.21 6.41
N CYS A 106 -1.88 4.51 5.99
CA CYS A 106 -1.79 3.17 5.42
C CYS A 106 -2.89 2.99 4.37
N HIS A 107 -2.73 2.05 3.44
CA HIS A 107 -3.78 1.81 2.44
C HIS A 107 -5.11 1.37 3.05
N ARG A 108 -5.11 0.78 4.25
CA ARG A 108 -6.35 0.38 4.94
C ARG A 108 -7.21 1.59 5.34
N THR A 109 -6.59 2.71 5.72
CA THR A 109 -7.33 3.93 6.07
C THR A 109 -7.88 4.59 4.80
N VAL A 110 -7.08 4.60 3.73
CA VAL A 110 -7.52 5.07 2.41
C VAL A 110 -8.67 4.21 1.87
N PHE A 111 -8.65 2.90 2.13
CA PHE A 111 -9.76 2.00 1.80
C PHE A 111 -11.02 2.30 2.63
N ALA A 112 -10.89 2.56 3.93
CA ALA A 112 -12.02 2.94 4.78
C ALA A 112 -12.67 4.25 4.31
N GLU A 113 -11.87 5.24 3.91
CA GLU A 113 -12.37 6.47 3.28
C GLU A 113 -13.13 6.15 1.98
N TRP A 114 -12.54 5.34 1.09
CA TRP A 114 -13.21 4.94 -0.15
C TRP A 114 -14.54 4.24 0.13
N TRP A 115 -14.57 3.32 1.10
CA TRP A 115 -15.78 2.60 1.50
C TRP A 115 -16.88 3.56 1.96
N ALA A 116 -16.54 4.53 2.80
CA ALA A 116 -17.48 5.54 3.26
C ALA A 116 -18.01 6.40 2.10
N GLU A 117 -17.15 6.78 1.15
CA GLU A 117 -17.56 7.53 -0.04
C GLU A 117 -18.51 6.74 -0.95
N GLN A 118 -18.32 5.41 -1.06
CA GLN A 118 -19.16 4.56 -1.93
C GLN A 118 -20.45 4.07 -1.26
N THR A 119 -20.44 3.83 0.06
CA THR A 119 -21.54 3.15 0.77
C THR A 119 -22.25 4.03 1.79
N GLY A 120 -21.62 5.13 2.23
CA GLY A 120 -22.06 5.93 3.36
C GLY A 120 -21.77 5.31 4.73
N GLU A 121 -21.21 4.10 4.79
CA GLU A 121 -20.87 3.43 6.05
C GLU A 121 -19.45 3.76 6.49
N LEU A 122 -19.25 4.04 7.77
CA LEU A 122 -17.93 4.33 8.32
C LEU A 122 -17.27 3.03 8.81
N ILE A 123 -16.01 2.82 8.41
CA ILE A 123 -15.15 1.76 8.92
C ILE A 123 -14.10 2.41 9.83
N GLU A 124 -14.20 2.13 11.12
CA GLU A 124 -13.31 2.71 12.14
C GLU A 124 -12.08 1.83 12.38
N GLU A 125 -11.01 2.44 12.91
CA GLU A 125 -9.84 1.70 13.37
C GLU A 125 -10.16 1.03 14.71
N LEU A 126 -9.98 -0.29 14.76
CA LEU A 126 -10.17 -1.08 15.95
C LEU A 126 -9.22 -0.62 17.05
N TYR A 127 -9.74 -0.49 18.27
CA TYR A 127 -8.93 -0.20 19.46
C TYR A 127 -7.74 -1.17 19.57
N ASP A 128 -6.55 -0.63 19.82
CA ASP A 128 -5.32 -1.40 20.05
C ASP A 128 -4.77 -1.03 21.44
N PRO A 129 -4.75 -1.98 22.40
CA PRO A 129 -4.29 -1.72 23.77
C PRO A 129 -2.76 -1.57 23.87
N SER A 130 -2.02 -1.83 22.81
CA SER A 130 -0.55 -1.69 22.78
C SER A 130 -0.16 -0.23 22.59
N GLU A 131 0.98 0.19 23.13
CA GLU A 131 1.50 1.54 22.86
C GLU A 131 1.75 1.77 21.34
N PRO A 132 1.48 2.98 20.81
CA PRO A 132 1.80 3.33 19.43
C PRO A 132 3.30 3.22 19.16
N LYS A 133 3.66 2.62 18.03
CA LYS A 133 5.06 2.53 17.60
C LYS A 133 5.57 3.87 17.07
N VAL A 134 6.06 4.73 17.96
CA VAL A 134 6.72 5.98 17.56
C VAL A 134 7.99 5.66 16.77
N LYS A 135 8.02 5.99 15.48
CA LYS A 135 9.22 5.88 14.66
C LYS A 135 10.25 6.91 15.16
N LYS A 136 11.43 6.45 15.58
CA LYS A 136 12.57 7.36 15.81
C LYS A 136 12.90 8.03 14.47
N PRO A 137 13.13 9.36 14.41
CA PRO A 137 13.43 10.03 13.17
C PRO A 137 14.70 9.44 12.56
N THR A 138 14.57 8.77 11.43
CA THR A 138 15.70 8.41 10.58
C THR A 138 16.18 9.71 9.94
N ALA A 139 17.39 10.16 10.31
CA ALA A 139 18.05 11.28 9.65
C ALA A 139 17.98 11.06 8.14
N LYS A 140 17.27 11.95 7.43
CA LYS A 140 17.23 11.95 5.96
C LYS A 140 18.68 12.03 5.50
N LYS A 141 19.18 10.99 4.84
CA LYS A 141 20.43 11.09 4.06
C LYS A 141 20.15 12.08 2.95
N GLU A 142 20.60 13.31 3.14
CA GLU A 142 20.69 14.32 2.09
C GLU A 142 21.41 13.67 0.90
N SER A 143 20.69 13.55 -0.20
CA SER A 143 21.20 13.19 -1.51
C SER A 143 22.31 14.19 -1.86
N LYS A 144 23.56 13.74 -1.79
CA LYS A 144 24.72 14.50 -2.25
C LYS A 144 24.58 14.77 -3.74
N GLU A 145 24.36 16.04 -4.12
CA GLU A 145 24.65 16.53 -5.46
C GLU A 145 26.14 16.30 -5.78
N PRO A 146 26.50 15.80 -6.97
CA PRO A 146 27.88 15.80 -7.41
C PRO A 146 28.20 17.13 -8.09
N VAL A 147 28.89 18.03 -7.40
CA VAL A 147 29.63 19.12 -8.03
C VAL A 147 30.97 18.59 -8.52
N LYS A 148 31.21 18.63 -9.83
CA LYS A 148 32.57 18.75 -10.39
C LYS A 148 32.56 19.82 -11.49
N LYS A 149 33.23 20.95 -11.19
CA LYS A 149 33.65 22.00 -12.12
C LYS A 149 35.06 21.72 -12.63
N ALA A 150 35.43 22.44 -13.70
CA ALA A 150 36.77 22.77 -14.24
C ALA A 150 37.07 22.02 -15.56
N VAL A 151 37.46 22.62 -16.70
CA VAL A 151 37.96 23.96 -17.07
C VAL A 151 37.67 24.20 -18.57
N GLU A 152 37.50 25.46 -18.95
CA GLU A 152 37.40 26.00 -20.32
C GLU A 152 38.68 25.87 -21.17
N ASP A 153 38.45 26.02 -22.49
CA ASP A 153 39.34 26.57 -23.53
C ASP A 153 40.12 25.61 -24.45
N ARG A 154 39.49 25.32 -25.61
CA ARG A 154 40.07 25.64 -26.92
C ARG A 154 39.03 25.61 -28.04
N ARG A 155 39.07 26.65 -28.87
CA ARG A 155 38.19 26.94 -30.02
C ARG A 155 38.42 26.03 -31.23
N GLU A 156 37.42 26.06 -32.12
CA GLU A 156 37.37 25.73 -33.57
C GLU A 156 36.78 24.35 -33.97
N GLU A 157 35.57 24.41 -34.53
CA GLU A 157 34.85 23.44 -35.39
C GLU A 157 35.12 23.78 -36.88
N PRO A 158 34.71 23.01 -37.92
CA PRO A 158 34.02 21.71 -37.92
C PRO A 158 34.67 20.67 -38.87
N GLY A 159 34.29 19.40 -38.73
CA GLY A 159 34.67 18.33 -39.67
C GLY A 159 33.60 17.25 -39.75
N TYR A 160 32.47 17.57 -40.38
CA TYR A 160 31.50 16.58 -40.81
C TYR A 160 32.05 15.91 -42.08
N GLU A 161 32.27 14.59 -42.01
CA GLU A 161 32.31 13.75 -43.21
C GLU A 161 31.45 12.51 -42.94
N GLN A 162 30.20 12.61 -43.41
CA GLN A 162 29.31 11.50 -43.61
C GLN A 162 29.58 10.99 -45.03
N LEU A 163 29.90 9.70 -45.20
CA LEU A 163 29.46 8.85 -46.32
C LEU A 163 30.03 7.42 -46.22
N SER A 164 29.10 6.45 -46.13
CA SER A 164 29.04 5.10 -46.75
C SER A 164 30.28 4.18 -46.72
N LEU A 165 30.18 2.86 -46.58
CA LEU A 165 29.45 2.00 -47.53
C LEU A 165 29.52 0.53 -47.05
N PHE A 166 28.37 -0.14 -47.04
CA PHE A 166 28.25 -1.60 -47.05
C PHE A 166 28.78 -2.19 -48.37
N GLY A 167 29.48 -3.34 -48.31
CA GLY A 167 29.85 -4.20 -49.46
C GLY A 167 31.37 -4.25 -49.67
N LEU A 168 32.06 -5.37 -49.91
CA LEU A 168 31.80 -6.66 -50.56
C LEU A 168 32.96 -7.61 -50.11
N ALA A 169 32.70 -8.85 -49.69
CA ALA A 169 32.92 -10.10 -50.45
C ALA A 169 34.38 -10.48 -50.83
N GLY A 170 34.78 -11.71 -50.43
CA GLY A 170 35.86 -12.55 -51.00
C GLY A 170 37.30 -12.06 -50.77
N ILE A 171 38.30 -12.88 -50.44
CA ILE A 171 38.65 -14.25 -50.85
C ILE A 171 39.37 -14.93 -49.68
#